data_AF-A0A4S8MYY0-F1
#
_entry.id   AF-A0A4S8MYY0-F1
#
_cell.length_a   1.000
_cell.length_b   1.000
_cell.length_c   1.000
_cell.angle_alpha   90.00
_cell.angle_beta   90.00
_cell.angle_gamma   90.00
#
_symmetry.space_group_name_H-M   'P 1'
#
loop_
_entity.id
_entity.type
_entity.pdbx_description
1 polymer ?
#
loop_
_entity_poly.entity_id
_entity_poly.type
_entity_poly.pdbx_seq_one_letter_code
_entity_poly.pdbx_strand_id
1 'polypeptide(L)'
;MFRQQQHHQQQQHSGASQWAAHIESVQCSQYLCPTTLECVKRPSQCPCPEVEDIKCVIPDNEDPESATVICVRGKDECEQVERLVRL
;
A
#
# COMPACT_ATOMS: atom_id res chain seq x y z
N MET A 1 -51.81 10.89 -12.23
CA MET A 1 -51.50 9.91 -11.15
C MET A 1 -50.83 8.70 -11.78
N PHE A 2 -50.07 7.92 -10.99
CA PHE A 2 -49.17 6.81 -11.35
C PHE A 2 -47.77 7.23 -11.83
N ARG A 3 -46.65 6.67 -11.38
CA ARG A 3 -46.22 6.01 -10.13
C ARG A 3 -44.69 5.90 -10.29
N GLN A 4 -43.94 6.14 -9.22
CA GLN A 4 -42.47 6.01 -9.16
C GLN A 4 -42.00 4.62 -9.63
N GLN A 5 -40.96 4.59 -10.48
CA GLN A 5 -40.07 3.47 -10.83
C GLN A 5 -39.07 4.03 -11.86
N GLN A 6 -37.74 4.02 -11.75
CA GLN A 6 -36.80 3.20 -11.01
C GLN A 6 -35.52 4.03 -10.74
N HIS A 7 -35.17 4.26 -9.48
CA HIS A 7 -33.77 4.51 -9.10
C HIS A 7 -33.09 3.15 -8.98
N HIS A 8 -32.50 2.65 -10.05
CA HIS A 8 -31.62 1.48 -10.05
C HIS A 8 -30.53 1.68 -11.10
N GLN A 9 -29.63 2.64 -10.87
CA GLN A 9 -28.33 2.61 -11.53
C GLN A 9 -27.22 2.96 -10.54
N GLN A 10 -26.39 1.95 -10.31
CA GLN A 10 -24.95 2.03 -10.02
C GLN A 10 -24.51 2.23 -8.56
N GLN A 11 -24.85 1.25 -7.71
CA GLN A 11 -24.00 0.87 -6.57
C GLN A 11 -22.73 0.13 -7.05
N GLN A 12 -21.80 0.84 -7.70
CA GLN A 12 -20.50 0.27 -8.09
C GLN A 12 -19.28 1.16 -7.79
N HIS A 13 -19.44 2.19 -6.94
CA HIS A 13 -18.35 3.10 -6.53
C HIS A 13 -18.04 3.08 -5.03
N SER A 14 -18.39 2.00 -4.32
CA SER A 14 -18.25 1.93 -2.85
C SER A 14 -16.81 1.75 -2.37
N GLY A 15 -15.95 1.03 -3.12
CA GLY A 15 -14.58 0.74 -2.67
C GLY A 15 -13.68 1.97 -2.59
N ALA A 16 -13.65 2.78 -3.65
CA ALA A 16 -12.80 3.99 -3.71
C ALA A 16 -13.27 5.08 -2.74
N SER A 17 -14.58 5.24 -2.57
CA SER A 17 -15.15 6.22 -1.64
C SER A 17 -14.93 5.86 -0.18
N GLN A 18 -15.03 4.57 0.17
CA GLN A 18 -14.66 4.09 1.50
C GLN A 18 -13.16 4.29 1.78
N TRP A 19 -12.30 3.93 0.83
CA TRP A 19 -10.85 4.11 0.97
C TRP A 19 -10.45 5.59 1.16
N ALA A 20 -11.06 6.50 0.39
CA ALA A 20 -10.84 7.93 0.54
C ALA A 20 -11.20 8.43 1.94
N ALA A 21 -12.38 8.05 2.46
CA ALA A 21 -12.82 8.43 3.80
C ALA A 21 -11.88 7.90 4.91
N HIS A 22 -11.34 6.68 4.75
CA HIS A 22 -10.38 6.13 5.69
C HIS A 22 -9.06 6.92 5.72
N ILE A 23 -8.53 7.31 4.56
CA ILE A 23 -7.31 8.11 4.48
C ILE A 23 -7.52 9.51 5.03
N GLU A 24 -8.65 10.15 4.72
CA GLU A 24 -8.99 11.48 5.23
C GLU A 24 -9.06 11.51 6.76
N SER A 25 -9.40 10.39 7.40
CA SER A 25 -9.45 10.29 8.86
C SER A 25 -8.06 10.24 9.53
N VAL A 26 -6.99 9.94 8.79
CA VAL A 26 -5.63 9.81 9.34
C VAL A 26 -4.89 11.14 9.22
N GLN A 27 -4.48 11.69 10.36
CA GLN A 27 -3.66 12.91 10.39
C GLN A 27 -2.18 12.57 10.12
N CYS A 28 -1.78 12.60 8.85
CA CYS A 28 -0.39 12.41 8.44
C CYS A 28 0.07 13.54 7.52
N SER A 29 1.16 14.23 7.88
CA SER A 29 1.79 15.27 7.08
C SER A 29 2.97 14.77 6.25
N GLN A 30 3.32 13.49 6.41
CA GLN A 30 4.40 12.82 5.70
C GLN A 30 3.84 11.79 4.72
N TYR A 31 4.53 10.67 4.51
CA TYR A 31 4.04 9.59 3.69
C TYR A 31 3.12 8.67 4.51
N LEU A 32 1.88 8.53 4.08
CA LEU A 32 0.93 7.57 4.65
C LEU A 32 1.04 6.25 3.90
N CYS A 33 1.38 5.18 4.60
CA CYS A 33 1.46 3.84 4.02
C CYS A 33 0.06 3.37 3.60
N PRO A 34 -0.18 3.05 2.30
CA PRO A 34 -1.53 2.78 1.79
C PRO A 34 -2.16 1.50 2.35
N THR A 35 -1.33 0.58 2.84
CA THR A 35 -1.79 -0.73 3.34
C THR A 35 -1.91 -0.77 4.85
N THR A 36 -0.97 -0.16 5.58
CA THR A 36 -0.93 -0.21 7.05
C THR A 36 -1.45 1.06 7.72
N LEU A 37 -1.68 2.14 6.95
CA LEU A 37 -2.06 3.47 7.43
C LEU A 37 -1.06 4.07 8.43
N GLU A 38 0.19 3.62 8.41
CA GLU A 38 1.25 4.17 9.23
C GLU A 38 1.84 5.44 8.58
N CYS A 39 2.09 6.48 9.39
CA CYS A 39 2.68 7.73 8.92
C CYS A 39 4.20 7.69 9.08
N VAL A 40 4.92 7.63 7.95
CA VAL A 40 6.38 7.48 7.91
C VAL A 40 7.02 8.58 7.07
N LYS A 41 8.35 8.75 7.14
CA LYS A 41 9.02 9.83 6.40
C LYS A 41 9.13 9.53 4.90
N ARG A 42 9.31 8.26 4.54
CA ARG A 42 9.53 7.80 3.15
C ARG A 42 8.85 6.44 2.90
N PRO A 43 8.45 6.13 1.65
CA PRO A 43 7.82 4.84 1.32
C PRO A 43 8.61 3.61 1.77
N SER A 44 9.95 3.67 1.70
CA SER A 44 10.85 2.58 2.14
C SER A 44 10.75 2.23 3.63
N GLN A 45 10.16 3.11 4.42
CA GLN A 45 9.98 2.92 5.85
C GLN A 45 8.67 2.21 6.20
N CYS A 46 7.74 2.04 5.27
CA CYS A 46 6.49 1.34 5.55
C CYS A 46 6.75 -0.07 6.11
N PRO A 47 5.98 -0.50 7.12
CA PRO A 47 6.07 -1.84 7.66
C PRO A 47 5.35 -2.83 6.74
N CYS A 48 5.65 -4.12 6.90
CA CYS A 48 4.84 -5.16 6.30
C CYS A 48 3.46 -5.21 6.98
N PRO A 49 2.37 -5.46 6.24
CA PRO A 49 1.04 -5.56 6.81
C PRO A 49 0.93 -6.70 7.83
N GLU A 50 1.54 -7.84 7.51
CA GLU A 50 1.60 -9.00 8.38
C GLU A 50 2.88 -8.99 9.20
N VAL A 51 2.76 -9.16 10.52
CA VAL A 51 3.88 -9.12 11.47
C VAL A 51 4.87 -10.29 11.31
N GLU A 52 4.43 -11.37 10.66
CA GLU A 52 5.24 -12.56 10.40
C GLU A 52 6.14 -12.39 9.16
N ASP A 53 5.82 -11.40 8.31
CA ASP A 53 6.55 -11.17 7.07
C ASP A 53 7.79 -10.32 7.33
N ILE A 54 8.85 -10.61 6.57
CA ILE A 54 10.11 -9.90 6.64
C ILE A 54 10.11 -8.80 5.57
N LYS A 55 10.48 -7.58 5.99
CA LYS A 55 10.63 -6.45 5.08
C LYS A 55 11.96 -6.50 4.34
N CYS A 56 11.93 -6.73 3.04
CA CYS A 56 13.08 -6.58 2.15
C CYS A 56 13.05 -5.18 1.52
N VAL A 57 14.17 -4.47 1.58
CA VAL A 57 14.32 -3.13 0.97
C VAL A 57 15.28 -3.27 -0.20
N ILE A 58 14.76 -3.08 -1.41
CA ILE A 58 15.51 -3.12 -2.64
C ILE A 58 15.81 -1.67 -3.04
N PRO A 59 17.06 -1.19 -2.87
CA PRO A 59 17.42 0.17 -3.23
C PRO A 59 17.34 0.37 -4.74
N ASP A 60 16.88 1.53 -5.18
CA ASP A 60 16.95 1.91 -6.58
C ASP A 60 18.39 2.29 -6.95
N ASN A 61 18.83 1.92 -8.15
CA ASN A 61 20.22 2.14 -8.59
C ASN A 61 20.55 3.62 -8.81
N GLU A 62 19.55 4.44 -9.16
CA GLU A 62 19.74 5.86 -9.49
C GLU A 62 19.55 6.77 -8.28
N ASP A 63 18.69 6.37 -7.33
CA ASP A 63 18.41 7.12 -6.11
C ASP A 63 18.39 6.18 -4.90
N PRO A 64 19.46 6.15 -4.08
CA PRO A 64 19.51 5.30 -2.90
C PRO A 64 18.54 5.73 -1.78
N GLU A 65 17.93 6.91 -1.88
CA GLU A 65 16.87 7.32 -0.98
C GLU A 65 15.50 6.74 -1.37
N SER A 66 15.36 6.34 -2.62
CA SER A 66 14.23 5.59 -3.18
C SER A 66 14.52 4.09 -3.12
N ALA A 67 13.50 3.33 -2.71
CA ALA A 67 13.62 1.88 -2.63
C ALA A 67 12.26 1.23 -2.79
N THR A 68 12.26 0.07 -3.44
CA THR A 68 11.10 -0.81 -3.49
C THR A 68 11.08 -1.68 -2.24
N VAL A 69 9.93 -1.72 -1.57
CA VAL A 69 9.71 -2.57 -0.39
C VAL A 69 8.93 -3.80 -0.80
N ILE A 70 9.44 -4.98 -0.43
CA ILE A 70 8.77 -6.25 -0.66
C ILE A 70 8.68 -6.99 0.68
N CYS A 71 7.50 -7.51 0.98
CA CYS A 71 7.25 -8.34 2.15
C CYS A 71 7.27 -9.80 1.74
N VAL A 72 8.08 -10.60 2.43
CA VAL A 72 8.32 -12.00 2.11
C VAL A 72 8.09 -12.89 3.34
N ARG A 73 7.76 -14.16 3.12
CA ARG A 73 7.47 -15.13 4.17
C ARG A 73 8.53 -16.22 4.19
N GLY A 74 9.69 -15.87 4.73
CA GLY A 74 10.82 -16.78 4.86
C GLY A 74 12.12 -16.02 4.97
N LYS A 75 13.10 -16.57 5.70
CA LYS A 75 14.36 -15.87 6.00
C LYS A 75 15.24 -15.66 4.77
N ASP A 76 15.15 -16.56 3.79
CA ASP A 76 16.04 -16.58 2.62
C ASP A 76 15.40 -15.93 1.37
N GLU A 77 14.16 -15.46 1.47
CA GLU A 77 13.41 -14.93 0.32
C GLU A 77 13.89 -13.52 -0.08
N CYS A 78 14.36 -12.71 0.87
CA CYS A 78 14.97 -11.41 0.52
C CYS A 78 16.20 -11.58 -0.38
N GLU A 79 17.06 -12.58 -0.12
CA GLU A 79 18.24 -12.85 -0.93
C GLU A 79 17.87 -13.27 -2.36
N GLN A 80 16.80 -14.06 -2.51
CA GLN A 80 16.29 -14.44 -3.83
C GLN A 80 15.79 -13.22 -4.61
N VAL A 81 15.07 -12.31 -3.96
CA VAL A 81 14.61 -11.06 -4.56
C VAL A 81 15.79 -10.18 -4.97
N GLU A 82 16.77 -9.98 -4.08
CA GLU A 82 17.98 -9.20 -4.39
C GLU A 82 18.74 -9.76 -5.59
N ARG A 83 18.81 -11.10 -5.71
CA ARG A 83 19.45 -11.75 -6.86
C ARG A 83 18.73 -11.45 -8.17
N LEU A 84 17.40 -11.41 -8.17
CA LEU A 84 16.61 -11.11 -9.37
C LEU A 84 16.78 -9.66 -9.85
N VAL A 85 16.97 -8.72 -8.91
CA VAL A 85 17.13 -7.29 -9.23
C VAL A 85 18.50 -6.99 -9.87
N ARG A 86 19.49 -7.86 -9.65
CA ARG A 86 20.84 -7.71 -10.21
C ARG A 86 21.01 -8.34 -11.60
N LEU A 87 19.99 -9.03 -12.12
CA LEU A 87 19.99 -9.60 -13.48
C LEU A 87 19.67 -8.53 -14.53
#